data_AF-A0A5C5YGV5-F1
#
_entry.id   AF-A0A5C5YGV5-F1
#
_cell.length_a   1.000
_cell.length_b   1.000
_cell.length_c   1.000
_cell.angle_alpha   90.00
_cell.angle_beta   90.00
_cell.angle_gamma   90.00
#
_symmetry.space_group_name_H-M   'P 1'
#
loop_
_entity.id
_entity.type
_entity.pdbx_description
1 polymer ?
#
loop_
_entity_poly.entity_id
_entity_poly.type
_entity_poly.pdbx_seq_one_letter_code
_entity_poly.pdbx_strand_id
1 'polypeptide(L)'
;MSQNYSVRMANKLSLSDRLSIVDADYGRDFGWHVLSPAGDPVAKLSDPEFTDTFWTSYVVTPIAGQDETLTAAFWSVDCHRIRNIAFPCCLVDTFGHFNIATRRVTLRSAYIRVQFSWFDRIRKPLWFVRRWPY
;
A
#
# COMPACT_ATOMS: atom_id res chain seq x y z
N MET A 1 12.64 -9.16 22.36
CA MET A 1 12.90 -9.53 20.95
C MET A 1 12.67 -8.30 20.09
N SER A 2 13.74 -7.71 19.56
CA SER A 2 13.70 -6.51 18.72
C SER A 2 13.34 -6.93 17.29
N GLN A 3 12.14 -6.57 16.80
CA GLN A 3 11.83 -6.70 15.38
C GLN A 3 12.43 -5.50 14.66
N ASN A 4 13.57 -5.75 14.00
CA ASN A 4 14.13 -4.87 13.01
C ASN A 4 13.17 -4.82 11.81
N TYR A 5 12.26 -3.83 11.80
CA TYR A 5 11.53 -3.44 10.60
C TYR A 5 12.52 -2.78 9.63
N SER A 6 13.33 -3.60 8.97
CA SER A 6 14.20 -3.14 7.90
C SER A 6 13.33 -2.76 6.70
N VAL A 7 12.83 -1.52 6.70
CA VAL A 7 12.39 -0.86 5.47
C VAL A 7 13.64 -0.63 4.63
N ARG A 8 14.08 -1.69 3.93
CA ARG A 8 15.03 -1.57 2.83
C ARG A 8 14.29 -0.85 1.72
N MET A 9 14.58 0.44 1.56
CA MET A 9 14.89 1.14 0.30
C MET A 9 14.58 2.62 0.44
N ALA A 10 15.58 3.41 0.83
CA ALA A 10 15.61 4.82 0.48
C ALA A 10 16.34 4.96 -0.88
N ASN A 11 15.75 4.42 -1.95
CA ASN A 11 15.84 5.15 -3.20
C ASN A 11 15.20 6.51 -2.90
N LYS A 12 15.98 7.57 -3.00
CA LYS A 12 15.61 8.88 -2.47
C LYS A 12 14.45 9.43 -3.30
N LEU A 13 13.22 9.15 -2.87
CA LEU A 13 12.00 9.69 -3.47
C LEU A 13 12.19 11.19 -3.68
N SER A 14 11.93 11.67 -4.88
CA SER A 14 11.99 13.10 -5.17
C SER A 14 10.90 13.83 -4.39
N LEU A 15 11.01 15.14 -4.24
CA LEU A 15 9.93 15.93 -3.62
C LEU A 15 8.61 15.76 -4.38
N SER A 16 8.66 15.64 -5.72
CA SER A 16 7.47 15.41 -6.54
C SER A 16 6.81 14.07 -6.20
N ASP A 17 7.59 12.99 -6.14
CA ASP A 17 7.07 11.65 -5.82
C ASP A 17 6.37 11.65 -4.46
N ARG A 18 6.99 12.30 -3.46
CA ARG A 18 6.45 12.41 -2.10
C ARG A 18 5.12 13.15 -2.06
N LEU A 19 5.00 14.24 -2.82
CA LEU A 19 3.75 15.00 -2.92
C LEU A 19 2.67 14.15 -3.60
N SER A 20 3.00 13.49 -4.72
CA SER A 20 2.06 12.58 -5.41
C SER A 20 1.60 11.42 -4.52
N ILE A 21 2.49 10.84 -3.72
CA ILE A 21 2.13 9.77 -2.78
C ILE A 21 1.11 10.28 -1.76
N VAL A 22 1.35 11.44 -1.16
CA VAL A 22 0.40 11.95 -0.17
C VAL A 22 -0.91 12.39 -0.84
N ASP A 23 -0.85 12.97 -2.03
CA ASP A 23 -2.03 13.33 -2.82
C ASP A 23 -2.93 12.10 -3.06
N ALA A 24 -2.32 10.95 -3.36
CA ALA A 24 -2.98 9.66 -3.58
C ALA A 24 -3.22 8.84 -2.29
N ASP A 25 -3.57 9.53 -1.19
CA ASP A 25 -3.80 8.94 0.14
C ASP A 25 -2.72 7.94 0.57
N TYR A 26 -1.47 8.41 0.60
CA TYR A 26 -0.30 7.59 0.95
C TYR A 26 -0.09 6.39 0.00
N GLY A 27 -0.46 6.56 -1.26
CA GLY A 27 -0.29 5.59 -2.34
C GLY A 27 -1.43 4.58 -2.46
N ARG A 28 -2.49 4.67 -1.65
CA ARG A 28 -3.64 3.74 -1.71
C ARG A 28 -4.37 3.85 -3.04
N ASP A 29 -4.55 5.06 -3.57
CA ASP A 29 -5.33 5.29 -4.80
C ASP A 29 -4.66 4.69 -6.04
N PHE A 30 -3.33 4.52 -6.02
CA PHE A 30 -2.62 3.84 -7.09
C PHE A 30 -2.83 2.33 -7.09
N GLY A 31 -3.22 1.75 -5.96
CA GLY A 31 -3.34 0.32 -5.76
C GLY A 31 -2.00 -0.39 -5.54
N TRP A 32 -2.09 -1.72 -5.42
CA TRP A 32 -0.98 -2.58 -5.04
C TRP A 32 -0.93 -3.86 -5.87
N HIS A 33 0.25 -4.43 -6.04
CA HIS A 33 0.43 -5.82 -6.46
C HIS A 33 0.72 -6.68 -5.24
N VAL A 34 0.01 -7.80 -5.10
CA VAL A 34 0.39 -8.88 -4.18
C VAL A 34 1.51 -9.67 -4.82
N LEU A 35 2.56 -9.98 -4.08
CA LEU A 35 3.72 -10.71 -4.60
C LEU A 35 3.74 -12.16 -4.12
N SER A 36 4.20 -13.06 -4.97
CA SER A 36 4.58 -14.42 -4.63
C SER A 36 5.86 -14.42 -3.76
N PRO A 37 6.23 -15.55 -3.14
CA PRO A 37 7.53 -15.71 -2.48
C PRO A 37 8.73 -15.45 -3.40
N ALA A 38 8.58 -15.65 -4.71
CA ALA A 38 9.60 -15.36 -5.72
C ALA A 38 9.68 -13.87 -6.09
N GLY A 39 8.70 -13.05 -5.68
CA GLY A 39 8.63 -11.61 -5.96
C GLY A 39 7.81 -11.24 -7.18
N ASP A 40 7.21 -12.22 -7.85
CA ASP A 40 6.34 -12.00 -9.01
C ASP A 40 4.94 -11.55 -8.57
N PRO A 41 4.29 -10.63 -9.29
CA PRO A 41 2.93 -10.25 -8.96
C PRO A 41 1.97 -11.42 -9.21
N VAL A 42 1.02 -11.63 -8.30
CA VAL A 42 0.01 -12.70 -8.38
C VAL A 42 -1.43 -12.17 -8.38
N ALA A 43 -1.63 -10.98 -7.81
CA ALA A 43 -2.91 -10.27 -7.86
C ALA A 43 -2.71 -8.76 -7.82
N LYS A 44 -3.70 -8.03 -8.30
CA LYS A 44 -3.81 -6.58 -8.18
C LYS A 44 -4.88 -6.22 -7.14
N LEU A 45 -4.56 -5.25 -6.30
CA LEU A 45 -5.44 -4.62 -5.34
C LEU A 45 -5.78 -3.22 -5.83
N SER A 46 -7.06 -2.91 -5.94
CA SER A 46 -7.57 -1.63 -6.41
C SER A 46 -8.81 -1.19 -5.65
N ASP A 47 -9.30 0.01 -5.97
CA ASP A 47 -10.54 0.56 -5.39
C ASP A 47 -10.49 0.59 -3.86
N PRO A 48 -9.58 1.37 -3.24
CA PRO A 48 -9.43 1.40 -1.78
C PRO A 48 -10.68 1.95 -1.08
N GLU A 49 -11.19 1.23 -0.09
CA GLU A 49 -12.26 1.66 0.80
C GLU A 49 -11.75 1.68 2.25
N PHE A 50 -11.88 2.82 2.92
CA PHE A 50 -11.46 2.95 4.32
C PHE A 50 -12.52 2.32 5.24
N THR A 51 -12.18 1.20 5.87
CA THR A 51 -13.14 0.45 6.69
C THR A 51 -13.05 0.80 8.18
N ASP A 52 -11.84 0.96 8.69
CA ASP A 52 -11.57 1.33 10.09
C ASP A 52 -10.14 1.92 10.19
N THR A 53 -9.80 2.47 11.34
CA THR A 53 -8.48 2.98 11.66
C THR A 53 -7.42 1.91 11.39
N PHE A 54 -6.56 2.19 10.39
CA PHE A 54 -5.47 1.33 9.89
C PHE A 54 -5.88 0.16 8.97
N TRP A 55 -7.15 0.05 8.62
CA TRP A 55 -7.66 -0.99 7.72
C TRP A 55 -8.19 -0.40 6.42
N THR A 56 -7.81 -1.01 5.30
CA THR A 56 -8.31 -0.61 3.99
C THR A 56 -8.72 -1.85 3.22
N SER A 57 -9.94 -1.83 2.70
CA SER A 57 -10.52 -2.87 1.86
C SER A 57 -10.22 -2.60 0.40
N TYR A 58 -9.79 -3.61 -0.35
CA TYR A 58 -9.46 -3.50 -1.76
C TYR A 58 -10.17 -4.59 -2.54
N VAL A 59 -10.58 -4.29 -3.77
CA VAL A 59 -10.97 -5.33 -4.75
C VAL A 59 -9.74 -6.12 -5.15
N VAL A 60 -9.84 -7.45 -5.12
CA VAL A 60 -8.80 -8.37 -5.59
C VAL A 60 -9.08 -8.76 -7.03
N THR A 61 -8.14 -8.43 -7.92
CA THR A 61 -8.14 -8.91 -9.31
C THR A 61 -6.97 -9.88 -9.49
N PRO A 62 -7.22 -11.20 -9.67
CA PRO A 62 -6.14 -12.15 -9.88
C PRO A 62 -5.44 -11.89 -11.21
N ILE A 63 -4.15 -12.18 -11.27
CA ILE A 63 -3.45 -12.31 -12.56
C ILE A 63 -3.87 -13.63 -13.21
N ALA A 64 -3.84 -13.71 -14.54
CA ALA A 64 -4.26 -14.91 -15.26
C ALA A 64 -3.56 -16.17 -14.73
N GLY A 65 -4.33 -17.18 -14.33
CA GLY A 65 -3.82 -18.42 -13.75
C GLY A 65 -3.41 -18.31 -12.28
N GLN A 66 -3.85 -17.27 -11.57
CA GLN A 66 -3.60 -17.05 -10.13
C GLN A 66 -4.92 -16.93 -9.34
N ASP A 67 -5.94 -17.72 -9.72
CA ASP A 67 -7.27 -17.70 -9.11
C ASP A 67 -7.27 -18.17 -7.64
N GLU A 68 -6.20 -18.85 -7.19
CA GLU A 68 -5.97 -19.19 -5.79
C GLU A 68 -5.99 -17.95 -4.88
N THR A 69 -5.65 -16.77 -5.42
CA THR A 69 -5.71 -15.48 -4.71
C THR A 69 -7.15 -15.05 -4.37
N LEU A 70 -8.17 -15.70 -4.93
CA LEU A 70 -9.59 -15.47 -4.61
C LEU A 70 -10.12 -16.45 -3.56
N THR A 71 -9.25 -17.04 -2.74
CA THR A 71 -9.62 -17.98 -1.68
C THR A 71 -9.25 -17.46 -0.30
N ALA A 72 -10.06 -17.76 0.72
CA ALA A 72 -9.73 -17.40 2.10
C ALA A 72 -8.43 -18.07 2.60
N ALA A 73 -8.13 -19.28 2.09
CA ALA A 73 -6.92 -20.01 2.44
C ALA A 73 -5.65 -19.26 2.00
N PHE A 74 -5.65 -18.65 0.81
CA PHE A 74 -4.52 -17.82 0.38
C PHE A 74 -4.25 -16.68 1.35
N TRP A 75 -5.31 -15.97 1.77
CA TRP A 75 -5.22 -14.81 2.66
C TRP A 75 -5.10 -15.13 4.16
N SER A 76 -5.15 -16.42 4.52
CA SER A 76 -4.98 -16.87 5.91
C SER A 76 -3.51 -16.95 6.34
N VAL A 77 -2.57 -16.73 5.43
CA VAL A 77 -1.13 -16.69 5.75
C VAL A 77 -0.84 -15.40 6.51
N ASP A 78 -0.12 -15.50 7.63
CA ASP A 78 0.11 -14.41 8.59
C ASP A 78 0.82 -13.17 8.00
N CYS A 79 1.27 -13.21 6.74
CA CYS A 79 1.82 -12.05 6.05
C CYS A 79 1.85 -12.20 4.52
N HIS A 80 1.41 -11.16 3.81
CA HIS A 80 1.56 -10.95 2.37
C HIS A 80 2.45 -9.76 2.09
N ARG A 81 3.36 -9.94 1.12
CA ARG A 81 4.15 -8.83 0.59
C ARG A 81 3.39 -8.17 -0.55
N ILE A 82 3.26 -6.85 -0.46
CA ILE A 82 2.64 -6.03 -1.50
C ILE A 82 3.61 -4.97 -2.01
N ARG A 83 3.46 -4.59 -3.28
CA ARG A 83 4.24 -3.57 -3.98
C ARG A 83 3.32 -2.50 -4.53
N ASN A 84 3.62 -1.23 -4.29
CA ASN A 84 2.81 -0.16 -4.85
C ASN A 84 2.93 -0.12 -6.39
N ILE A 85 1.83 0.13 -7.09
CA ILE A 85 1.80 0.12 -8.55
C ILE A 85 2.58 1.32 -9.14
N ALA A 86 2.40 2.51 -8.59
CA ALA A 86 3.09 3.72 -9.07
C ALA A 86 4.52 3.84 -8.52
N PHE A 87 4.79 3.24 -7.34
CA PHE A 87 6.10 3.30 -6.69
C PHE A 87 6.65 1.89 -6.41
N PRO A 88 7.23 1.20 -7.41
CA PRO A 88 7.66 -0.20 -7.29
C PRO A 88 8.74 -0.47 -6.23
N CYS A 89 9.49 0.56 -5.81
CA CYS A 89 10.46 0.47 -4.71
C CYS A 89 9.81 0.41 -3.32
N CYS A 90 8.52 0.71 -3.22
CA CYS A 90 7.78 0.72 -1.97
C CYS A 90 7.10 -0.64 -1.77
N LEU A 91 7.77 -1.49 -1.01
CA LEU A 91 7.28 -2.79 -0.56
C LEU A 91 6.74 -2.66 0.87
N VAL A 92 5.61 -3.31 1.11
CA VAL A 92 4.97 -3.37 2.43
C VAL A 92 4.62 -4.81 2.71
N ASP A 93 4.96 -5.27 3.91
CA ASP A 93 4.51 -6.55 4.44
C ASP A 93 3.25 -6.27 5.27
N THR A 94 2.15 -6.96 4.96
CA THR A 94 0.81 -6.72 5.50
C THR A 94 0.11 -8.05 5.78
N PHE A 95 -1.02 -8.02 6.46
CA PHE A 95 -1.89 -9.17 6.64
C PHE A 95 -3.34 -8.69 6.62
N GLY A 96 -4.26 -9.61 6.46
CA GLY A 96 -5.67 -9.27 6.40
C GLY A 96 -6.58 -10.45 6.23
N HIS A 97 -7.83 -10.17 5.89
CA HIS A 97 -8.84 -11.19 5.64
C HIS A 97 -9.51 -10.95 4.30
N PHE A 98 -9.84 -12.04 3.62
CA PHE A 98 -10.54 -12.01 2.34
C PHE A 98 -12.00 -12.38 2.50
N ASN A 99 -12.87 -11.57 1.90
CA ASN A 99 -14.29 -11.82 1.82
C ASN A 99 -14.64 -12.34 0.42
N ILE A 100 -15.02 -13.60 0.36
CA ILE A 100 -15.35 -14.31 -0.90
C ILE A 100 -16.57 -13.67 -1.59
N ALA A 101 -17.57 -13.22 -0.83
CA ALA A 101 -18.81 -12.69 -1.38
C ALA A 101 -18.59 -11.37 -2.13
N THR A 102 -17.73 -10.50 -1.60
CA THR A 102 -17.44 -9.19 -2.20
C THR A 102 -16.20 -9.20 -3.09
N ARG A 103 -15.41 -10.29 -3.06
CA ARG A 103 -14.07 -10.38 -3.67
C ARG A 103 -13.12 -9.27 -3.22
N ARG A 104 -13.26 -8.87 -1.95
CA ARG A 104 -12.43 -7.84 -1.34
C ARG A 104 -11.52 -8.42 -0.27
N VAL A 105 -10.33 -7.88 -0.17
CA VAL A 105 -9.41 -8.14 0.95
C VAL A 105 -9.28 -6.88 1.80
N THR A 106 -9.43 -7.04 3.11
CA THR A 106 -9.22 -5.97 4.08
C THR A 106 -7.83 -6.13 4.69
N LEU A 107 -6.94 -5.19 4.39
CA LEU A 107 -5.53 -5.26 4.78
C LEU A 107 -5.17 -4.21 5.82
N ARG A 108 -4.27 -4.58 6.73
CA ARG A 108 -3.72 -3.66 7.74
C ARG A 108 -2.51 -2.90 7.18
N SER A 109 -2.47 -1.59 7.37
CA SER A 109 -1.29 -0.76 7.09
C SER A 109 -0.81 -0.79 5.62
N ALA A 110 -1.70 -0.94 4.65
CA ALA A 110 -1.37 -0.84 3.23
C ALA A 110 -1.19 0.64 2.81
N TYR A 111 -0.08 1.26 3.20
CA TYR A 111 0.27 2.64 2.82
C TYR A 111 1.78 2.91 2.79
N ILE A 112 2.21 3.87 1.98
CA ILE A 112 3.60 4.32 1.89
C ILE A 112 3.86 5.40 2.93
N ARG A 113 4.83 5.16 3.81
CA ARG A 113 5.27 6.19 4.77
C ARG A 113 6.22 7.18 4.09
N VAL A 114 5.73 8.40 3.86
CA VAL A 114 6.53 9.48 3.29
C VAL A 114 7.19 10.31 4.39
N GLN A 115 8.49 10.56 4.27
CA GLN A 115 9.21 11.49 5.13
C GLN A 115 9.57 12.77 4.37
N PHE A 116 9.15 13.92 4.91
CA PHE A 116 9.54 15.24 4.41
C PHE A 116 10.65 15.83 5.27
N SER A 117 11.71 16.29 4.63
CA SER A 117 12.77 17.07 5.29
C SER A 117 12.26 18.46 5.67
N TRP A 118 13.00 19.16 6.54
CA TRP A 118 12.66 20.54 6.90
C TRP A 118 12.66 21.46 5.68
N PHE A 119 13.60 21.28 4.74
CA PHE A 119 13.68 22.05 3.50
C PHE A 119 12.44 21.84 2.62
N ASP A 120 11.94 20.61 2.53
CA ASP A 120 10.73 20.28 1.76
C ASP A 120 9.50 21.01 2.32
N ARG A 121 9.41 21.11 3.66
CA ARG A 121 8.31 21.77 4.36
C ARG A 121 8.29 23.28 4.13
N ILE A 122 9.46 23.92 4.06
CA ILE A 122 9.57 25.37 3.87
C ILE A 122 9.35 25.78 2.41
N ARG A 123 9.75 24.97 1.43
CA ARG A 123 9.69 25.35 0.01
C ARG A 123 8.30 25.26 -0.63
N LYS A 124 7.33 24.56 -0.01
CA LYS A 124 5.98 24.35 -0.57
C LYS A 124 4.88 24.54 0.50
N PRO A 125 4.75 25.73 1.13
CA PRO A 125 3.78 25.96 2.19
C PRO A 125 2.32 25.78 1.72
N LEU A 126 2.01 26.13 0.46
CA LEU A 126 0.66 26.04 -0.10
C LEU A 126 0.06 24.62 -0.07
N TRP A 127 0.90 23.59 -0.17
CA TRP A 127 0.43 22.21 -0.13
C TRP A 127 0.05 21.77 1.30
N PHE A 128 0.81 22.19 2.32
CA PHE A 128 0.47 21.97 3.72
C PHE A 128 -0.78 22.74 4.15
N VAL A 129 -0.99 23.95 3.61
CA VAL A 129 -2.18 24.77 3.91
C VAL A 129 -3.45 24.19 3.27
N ARG A 130 -3.36 23.55 2.10
CA ARG A 130 -4.52 23.02 1.35
C ARG A 130 -5.15 21.76 1.97
N ARG A 131 -4.46 21.08 2.90
CA ARG A 131 -4.86 19.80 3.51
C ARG A 131 -5.14 19.82 5.01
N TRP A 132 -4.98 20.96 5.67
CA TRP A 132 -5.58 21.16 7.00
C TRP A 132 -7.00 21.70 6.82
N PRO A 133 -8.05 20.86 6.86
CA PRO A 133 -9.37 21.39 7.16
C PRO A 133 -9.33 21.90 8.60
N TYR A 134 -9.75 23.14 8.79
CA TYR A 134 -10.42 23.50 10.05
C TYR A 134 -11.70 22.68 10.18
#